data_AF-A0A2V2B1X4-F1
#
_entry.id   AF-A0A2V2B1X4-F1
#
_cell.length_a   1.000
_cell.length_b   1.000
_cell.length_c   1.000
_cell.angle_alpha   90.00
_cell.angle_beta   90.00
_cell.angle_gamma   90.00
#
_symmetry.space_group_name_H-M   'P 1'
#
loop_
_entity.id
_entity.type
_entity.pdbx_description
1 polymer ?
#
loop_
_entity_poly.entity_id
_entity_poly.type
_entity_poly.pdbx_seq_one_letter_code
_entity_poly.pdbx_strand_id
1 'polypeptide(L)'
;MFKNPWCGLYSVQRFGTPLLPDRNIPRGCRSVGRAQSGAVSTPPDPAVLYPDVAACGGLAAALRAAADGRLDSVLAASPDSASMTYAVVASTLPHREPLRISAGTYERRWSIRGEEAFQGLCLIDGDTDDLAQVARAARAWHDGDALDDIRRAAPFAHPTGRFEVPDLDPVRLVEAEWQGMLLEAGELEYSWREQYQALVEAAYAEPALRALYPFTSHWALRFSSTTRPSLTFGSPCLSAGGDGTYGVGTGFITPNLGVFTTAAEAAALAVRHLPTGFGPVTLGRPLEP
;
A
#
# COMPACT_ATOMS: atom_id res chain seq x y z
N MET A 1 22.37 -0.50 30.06
CA MET A 1 21.97 -1.87 29.68
C MET A 1 20.65 -1.73 28.94
N PHE A 2 20.72 -1.52 27.63
CA PHE A 2 19.62 -1.08 26.77
C PHE A 2 18.94 -2.29 26.12
N LYS A 3 17.61 -2.37 26.21
CA LYS A 3 16.80 -3.32 25.43
C LYS A 3 16.11 -2.53 24.33
N ASN A 4 16.62 -2.65 23.10
CA ASN A 4 15.86 -2.32 21.91
C ASN A 4 14.69 -3.31 21.79
N PRO A 5 13.45 -2.86 21.53
CA PRO A 5 12.30 -3.75 21.37
C PRO A 5 12.27 -4.48 20.00
N TRP A 6 13.31 -4.34 19.17
CA TRP A 6 13.35 -4.83 17.80
C TRP A 6 14.12 -6.15 17.59
N CYS A 7 14.43 -6.89 18.66
CA CYS A 7 15.09 -8.19 18.57
C CYS A 7 14.20 -9.31 19.12
N GLY A 8 13.43 -9.94 18.23
CA GLY A 8 12.73 -11.19 18.51
C GLY A 8 12.44 -11.93 17.21
N LEU A 9 13.19 -13.02 16.99
CA LEU A 9 13.04 -14.06 15.95
C LEU A 9 13.65 -13.78 14.56
N TYR A 10 14.95 -14.04 14.41
CA TYR A 10 15.48 -14.66 13.18
C TYR A 10 16.53 -15.71 13.53
N SER A 11 16.20 -16.97 13.27
CA SER A 11 17.15 -18.09 13.27
C SER A 11 17.91 -18.12 11.95
N VAL A 12 19.18 -18.51 12.04
CA VAL A 12 20.21 -18.48 11.00
C VAL A 12 19.94 -19.53 9.91
N GLN A 13 19.96 -19.14 8.64
CA GLN A 13 20.34 -20.05 7.54
C GLN A 13 21.00 -19.31 6.37
N ARG A 14 21.98 -19.99 5.77
CA ARG A 14 23.08 -19.48 4.93
C ARG A 14 22.68 -19.12 3.49
N PHE A 15 23.47 -18.19 2.94
CA PHE A 15 23.72 -17.82 1.53
C PHE A 15 23.15 -18.67 0.39
N GLY A 16 22.48 -17.99 -0.55
CA GLY A 16 22.31 -18.41 -1.95
C GLY A 16 21.16 -17.71 -2.69
N THR A 17 21.49 -16.91 -3.72
CA THR A 17 20.63 -16.29 -4.76
C THR A 17 19.71 -15.09 -4.41
N PRO A 18 19.55 -14.10 -5.32
CA PRO A 18 18.86 -12.84 -5.04
C PRO A 18 17.35 -13.00 -5.19
N LEU A 19 16.62 -12.86 -4.09
CA LEU A 19 15.16 -12.78 -4.09
C LEU A 19 14.73 -11.32 -4.28
N LEU A 20 13.81 -11.13 -5.22
CA LEU A 20 13.01 -9.93 -5.42
C LEU A 20 12.42 -9.43 -4.09
N PRO A 21 12.29 -8.11 -3.84
CA PRO A 21 11.62 -7.64 -2.64
C PRO A 21 10.13 -7.98 -2.71
N ASP A 22 9.69 -8.79 -1.75
CA ASP A 22 8.31 -9.24 -1.55
C ASP A 22 7.31 -8.07 -1.61
N ARG A 23 6.36 -8.23 -2.53
CA ARG A 23 5.05 -7.59 -2.51
C ARG A 23 4.23 -8.27 -1.41
N ASN A 24 3.99 -7.60 -0.28
CA ASN A 24 2.78 -7.71 0.55
C ASN A 24 3.04 -7.16 1.96
N ILE A 25 2.48 -5.99 2.25
CA ILE A 25 1.99 -5.73 3.60
C ILE A 25 0.48 -5.54 3.42
N PRO A 26 -0.35 -6.53 3.77
CA PRO A 26 -1.78 -6.31 3.91
C PRO A 26 -1.98 -5.27 5.02
N ARG A 27 -2.80 -4.24 4.78
CA ARG A 27 -3.42 -3.49 5.89
C ARG A 27 -4.09 -4.53 6.78
N GLY A 28 -3.64 -4.60 8.03
CA GLY A 28 -4.06 -5.61 8.98
C GLY A 28 -5.57 -5.58 9.16
N CYS A 29 -6.18 -6.77 9.25
CA CYS A 29 -7.48 -6.96 9.83
C CYS A 29 -7.63 -6.07 11.08
N ARG A 30 -8.61 -5.17 11.09
CA ARG A 30 -9.04 -4.46 12.29
C ARG A 30 -9.53 -5.50 13.30
N SER A 31 -8.63 -5.98 14.15
CA SER A 31 -8.98 -6.77 15.33
C SER A 31 -8.86 -5.86 16.55
N VAL A 32 -10.01 -5.53 17.12
CA VAL A 32 -10.10 -4.85 18.42
C VAL A 32 -9.41 -5.76 19.44
N GLY A 33 -8.39 -5.21 20.11
CA GLY A 33 -7.52 -5.96 21.01
C GLY A 33 -8.28 -6.69 22.11
N ARG A 34 -8.16 -8.02 22.14
CA ARG A 34 -8.24 -8.81 23.36
C ARG A 34 -7.13 -9.85 23.31
N ALA A 35 -6.19 -9.76 24.24
CA ALA A 35 -5.15 -10.76 24.40
C ALA A 35 -5.78 -12.13 24.69
N GLN A 36 -5.69 -13.06 23.74
CA GLN A 36 -5.88 -14.49 23.98
C GLN A 36 -4.80 -15.27 23.23
N SER A 37 -4.03 -16.03 24.01
CA SER A 37 -3.26 -17.18 23.54
C SER A 37 -4.15 -18.08 22.67
N GLY A 38 -3.72 -18.43 21.45
CA GLY A 38 -4.60 -19.15 20.51
C GLY A 38 -3.85 -19.97 19.47
N ALA A 39 -4.22 -21.24 19.37
CA ALA A 39 -3.80 -22.20 18.35
C ALA A 39 -4.04 -21.67 16.92
N VAL A 40 -3.25 -22.15 15.95
CA VAL A 40 -3.48 -21.90 14.52
C VAL A 40 -4.83 -22.50 14.15
N SER A 41 -5.85 -21.65 14.04
CA SER A 41 -7.18 -22.05 13.57
C SER A 41 -7.15 -22.16 12.05
N THR A 42 -7.44 -23.35 11.53
CA THR A 42 -7.65 -23.56 10.10
C THR A 42 -8.84 -22.71 9.64
N PRO A 43 -8.71 -21.94 8.53
CA PRO A 43 -9.83 -21.15 8.03
C PRO A 43 -11.02 -22.07 7.68
N PRO A 44 -12.26 -21.63 7.94
CA PRO A 44 -13.45 -22.37 7.54
C PRO A 44 -13.52 -22.49 6.01
N ASP A 45 -14.27 -23.47 5.53
CA ASP A 45 -14.64 -23.55 4.11
C ASP A 45 -15.32 -22.24 3.67
N PRO A 46 -14.86 -21.58 2.58
CA PRO A 46 -15.48 -20.36 2.06
C PRO A 46 -16.99 -20.47 1.85
N ALA A 47 -17.52 -21.65 1.50
CA ALA A 47 -18.96 -21.84 1.32
C ALA A 47 -19.77 -21.65 2.61
N VAL A 48 -19.14 -21.83 3.78
CA VAL A 48 -19.77 -21.58 5.09
C VAL A 48 -19.85 -20.08 5.37
N LEU A 49 -18.83 -19.31 5.01
CA LEU A 49 -18.81 -17.86 5.19
C LEU A 49 -19.63 -17.10 4.13
N TYR A 50 -19.74 -17.66 2.92
CA TYR A 50 -20.36 -17.03 1.75
C TYR A 50 -21.40 -17.95 1.07
N PRO A 51 -22.47 -18.35 1.77
CA PRO A 51 -23.48 -19.25 1.22
C PRO A 51 -24.26 -18.62 0.06
N ASP A 52 -24.43 -17.29 0.08
CA ASP A 52 -25.00 -16.48 -1.00
C ASP A 52 -24.15 -16.55 -2.28
N VAL A 53 -22.83 -16.44 -2.15
CA VAL A 53 -21.90 -16.56 -3.28
C VAL A 53 -21.85 -17.98 -3.82
N ALA A 54 -21.87 -18.98 -2.95
CA ALA A 54 -21.96 -20.38 -3.35
C ALA A 54 -23.24 -20.66 -4.14
N ALA A 55 -24.39 -20.13 -3.68
CA ALA A 55 -25.67 -20.27 -4.37
C ALA A 55 -25.68 -19.63 -5.76
N CYS A 56 -24.95 -18.53 -5.95
CA CYS A 56 -24.76 -17.89 -7.27
C CYS A 56 -23.72 -18.60 -8.16
N GLY A 57 -22.99 -19.60 -7.65
CA GLY A 57 -21.94 -20.30 -8.39
C GLY A 57 -20.61 -19.56 -8.49
N GLY A 58 -20.37 -18.56 -7.61
CA GLY A 58 -19.10 -17.83 -7.52
C GLY A 58 -19.26 -16.32 -7.36
N LEU A 59 -18.17 -15.65 -6.95
CA LEU A 59 -18.16 -14.23 -6.58
C LEU A 59 -18.54 -13.32 -7.75
N ALA A 60 -18.04 -13.62 -8.95
CA ALA A 60 -18.40 -12.85 -10.14
C ALA A 60 -19.91 -12.93 -10.44
N ALA A 61 -20.54 -14.09 -10.26
CA ALA A 61 -21.99 -14.23 -10.47
C ALA A 61 -22.79 -13.52 -9.37
N ALA A 62 -22.35 -13.62 -8.11
CA ALA A 62 -22.95 -12.90 -7.00
C ALA A 62 -22.86 -11.37 -7.17
N LEU A 63 -21.73 -10.86 -7.66
CA LEU A 63 -21.56 -9.44 -7.97
C LEU A 63 -22.49 -8.97 -9.11
N ARG A 64 -22.67 -9.77 -10.17
CA ARG A 64 -23.63 -9.46 -11.23
C ARG A 64 -25.06 -9.38 -10.70
N ALA A 65 -25.45 -10.34 -9.87
CA ALA A 65 -26.76 -10.36 -9.24
C ALA A 65 -26.96 -9.15 -8.30
N ALA A 66 -25.98 -8.82 -7.46
CA ALA A 66 -26.02 -7.66 -6.58
C ALA A 66 -26.01 -6.31 -7.33
N ALA A 67 -25.54 -6.30 -8.58
CA ALA A 67 -25.53 -5.13 -9.44
C ALA A 67 -26.82 -4.96 -10.26
N ASP A 68 -27.83 -5.81 -10.09
CA ASP A 68 -29.02 -5.89 -10.96
C ASP A 68 -28.64 -5.95 -12.45
N GLY A 69 -27.60 -6.72 -12.79
CA GLY A 69 -27.12 -6.91 -14.17
C GLY A 69 -26.21 -5.79 -14.72
N ARG A 70 -25.95 -4.72 -13.96
CA ARG A 70 -25.11 -3.59 -14.43
C ARG A 70 -23.63 -3.92 -14.67
N LEU A 71 -23.20 -5.12 -14.26
CA LEU A 71 -21.84 -5.64 -14.43
C LEU A 71 -21.75 -6.82 -15.41
N ASP A 72 -22.84 -7.17 -16.11
CA ASP A 72 -22.91 -8.39 -16.93
C ASP A 72 -21.87 -8.42 -18.06
N SER A 73 -21.60 -7.28 -18.69
CA SER A 73 -20.64 -7.14 -19.78
C SER A 73 -19.20 -6.89 -19.33
N VAL A 74 -18.96 -6.75 -18.02
CA VAL A 74 -17.74 -6.12 -17.47
C VAL A 74 -16.95 -7.06 -16.56
N LEU A 75 -17.64 -7.92 -15.82
CA LEU A 75 -17.01 -8.90 -14.95
C LEU A 75 -16.46 -10.07 -15.75
N ALA A 76 -15.15 -10.29 -15.69
CA ALA A 76 -14.55 -11.54 -16.12
C ALA A 76 -14.78 -12.61 -15.04
N ALA A 77 -15.30 -13.78 -15.42
CA ALA A 77 -15.37 -14.92 -14.51
C ALA A 77 -13.96 -15.50 -14.32
N SER A 78 -13.58 -15.79 -13.07
CA SER A 78 -12.36 -16.56 -12.78
C SER A 78 -12.61 -18.04 -13.11
N PRO A 79 -11.76 -18.70 -13.90
CA PRO A 79 -11.96 -20.11 -14.30
C PRO A 79 -11.57 -21.13 -13.22
N ASP A 80 -11.11 -20.70 -12.03
CA ASP A 80 -10.40 -21.54 -11.08
C ASP A 80 -11.07 -21.67 -9.68
N SER A 81 -10.48 -22.50 -8.81
CA SER A 81 -10.90 -22.74 -7.41
C SER A 81 -10.99 -21.48 -6.54
N ALA A 82 -10.37 -20.37 -6.95
CA ALA A 82 -10.51 -19.06 -6.33
C ALA A 82 -11.80 -18.30 -6.72
N SER A 83 -12.66 -18.88 -7.57
CA SER A 83 -13.91 -18.27 -8.05
C SER A 83 -14.88 -17.85 -6.93
N MET A 84 -14.78 -18.44 -5.74
CA MET A 84 -15.59 -18.06 -4.58
C MET A 84 -15.04 -16.86 -3.80
N THR A 85 -13.73 -16.64 -3.83
CA THR A 85 -13.06 -15.67 -2.95
C THR A 85 -12.36 -14.55 -3.72
N TYR A 86 -12.35 -14.60 -5.04
CA TYR A 86 -11.63 -13.64 -5.86
C TYR A 86 -12.37 -13.33 -7.17
N ALA A 87 -12.43 -12.05 -7.51
CA ALA A 87 -12.94 -11.55 -8.78
C ALA A 87 -12.14 -10.34 -9.23
N VAL A 88 -12.14 -10.07 -10.53
CA VAL A 88 -11.53 -8.87 -11.11
C VAL A 88 -12.47 -8.16 -12.06
N VAL A 89 -12.35 -6.83 -12.09
CA VAL A 89 -13.08 -5.97 -13.04
C VAL A 89 -12.09 -5.10 -13.78
N ALA A 90 -12.01 -5.28 -15.10
CA ALA A 90 -11.16 -4.47 -15.95
C ALA A 90 -11.59 -2.99 -15.92
N SER A 91 -10.64 -2.08 -16.06
CA SER A 91 -10.89 -0.66 -16.29
C SER A 91 -10.97 -0.36 -17.78
N THR A 92 -11.77 0.64 -18.18
CA THR A 92 -11.69 1.25 -19.53
C THR A 92 -10.48 2.17 -19.69
N LEU A 93 -9.89 2.63 -18.57
CA LEU A 93 -8.67 3.42 -18.56
C LEU A 93 -7.42 2.52 -18.60
N PRO A 94 -6.52 2.69 -19.59
CA PRO A 94 -5.37 1.81 -19.78
C PRO A 94 -4.28 1.94 -18.71
N HIS A 95 -4.30 3.01 -17.92
CA HIS A 95 -3.34 3.25 -16.83
C HIS A 95 -3.81 2.68 -15.48
N ARG A 96 -4.99 2.05 -15.43
CA ARG A 96 -5.51 1.33 -14.26
C ARG A 96 -5.37 -0.17 -14.48
N GLU A 97 -4.89 -0.87 -13.46
CA GLU A 97 -5.04 -2.32 -13.39
C GLU A 97 -6.51 -2.72 -13.20
N PRO A 98 -6.87 -3.98 -13.50
CA PRO A 98 -8.17 -4.50 -13.09
C PRO A 98 -8.37 -4.36 -11.57
N LEU A 99 -9.55 -3.88 -11.16
CA LEU A 99 -9.93 -3.82 -9.76
C LEU A 99 -9.95 -5.23 -9.20
N ARG A 100 -9.16 -5.50 -8.17
CA ARG A 100 -9.16 -6.78 -7.46
C ARG A 100 -10.22 -6.74 -6.37
N ILE A 101 -11.03 -7.80 -6.30
CA ILE A 101 -12.06 -7.98 -5.29
C ILE A 101 -11.78 -9.30 -4.58
N SER A 102 -11.64 -9.27 -3.26
CA SER A 102 -11.32 -10.46 -2.47
C SER A 102 -12.31 -10.67 -1.33
N ALA A 103 -12.55 -11.93 -0.97
CA ALA A 103 -13.33 -12.32 0.19
C ALA A 103 -12.39 -12.59 1.39
N GLY A 104 -12.78 -12.16 2.58
CA GLY A 104 -12.11 -12.50 3.82
C GLY A 104 -12.14 -14.00 4.10
N THR A 105 -11.07 -14.54 4.67
CA THR A 105 -10.88 -15.99 4.89
C THR A 105 -11.35 -16.49 6.24
N TYR A 106 -11.49 -15.60 7.23
CA TYR A 106 -11.87 -15.95 8.61
C TYR A 106 -13.21 -15.35 9.03
N GLU A 107 -13.60 -14.25 8.39
CA GLU A 107 -14.86 -13.57 8.63
C GLU A 107 -15.43 -13.11 7.29
N ARG A 108 -16.75 -12.98 7.24
CA ARG A 108 -17.46 -12.51 6.05
C ARG A 108 -17.15 -11.03 5.85
N ARG A 109 -16.34 -10.72 4.85
CA ARG A 109 -15.96 -9.36 4.45
C ARG A 109 -15.50 -9.35 3.01
N TRP A 110 -15.73 -8.24 2.33
CA TRP A 110 -15.22 -7.98 0.99
C TRP A 110 -14.17 -6.90 1.06
N SER A 111 -13.08 -7.09 0.31
CA SER A 111 -12.06 -6.06 0.11
C SER A 111 -11.92 -5.75 -1.37
N ILE A 112 -11.65 -4.48 -1.68
CA ILE A 112 -11.28 -4.04 -3.02
C ILE A 112 -9.87 -3.47 -3.02
N ARG A 113 -9.19 -3.58 -4.16
CA ARG A 113 -7.91 -2.92 -4.39
C ARG A 113 -7.78 -2.51 -5.86
N GLY A 114 -7.71 -1.21 -6.09
CA GLY A 114 -7.48 -0.61 -7.40
C GLY A 114 -6.07 -0.02 -7.46
N GLU A 115 -5.30 -0.41 -8.48
CA GLU A 115 -3.91 -0.01 -8.66
C GLU A 115 -3.72 0.73 -9.99
N GLU A 116 -2.73 1.62 -10.05
CA GLU A 116 -2.20 2.07 -11.35
C GLU A 116 -1.22 1.04 -11.93
N ALA A 117 -1.14 0.99 -13.25
CA ALA A 117 -0.47 -0.09 -13.98
C ALA A 117 1.06 0.01 -14.03
N PHE A 118 1.63 1.20 -13.88
CA PHE A 118 3.05 1.42 -14.12
C PHE A 118 3.92 1.07 -12.88
N GLN A 119 3.55 1.57 -11.70
CA GLN A 119 4.28 1.31 -10.46
C GLN A 119 3.64 0.23 -9.57
N GLY A 120 2.40 -0.18 -9.89
CA GLY A 120 1.60 -1.11 -9.09
C GLY A 120 1.14 -0.51 -7.76
N LEU A 121 0.99 0.81 -7.68
CA LEU A 121 0.59 1.52 -6.47
C LEU A 121 -0.92 1.55 -6.31
N CYS A 122 -1.36 1.35 -5.07
CA CYS A 122 -2.77 1.38 -4.71
C CYS A 122 -3.33 2.81 -4.82
N LEU A 123 -4.36 3.01 -5.63
CA LEU A 123 -5.11 4.27 -5.77
C LEU A 123 -6.34 4.27 -4.86
N ILE A 124 -7.04 3.13 -4.76
CA ILE A 124 -8.18 2.92 -3.87
C ILE A 124 -8.06 1.56 -3.18
N ASP A 125 -8.41 1.52 -1.91
CA ASP A 125 -8.66 0.28 -1.16
C ASP A 125 -9.95 0.40 -0.35
N GLY A 126 -10.34 -0.66 0.34
CA GLY A 126 -11.47 -0.58 1.25
C GLY A 126 -12.08 -1.93 1.55
N ASP A 127 -12.78 -1.99 2.67
CA ASP A 127 -13.45 -3.17 3.18
C ASP A 127 -14.93 -2.90 3.45
N THR A 128 -15.79 -3.86 3.16
CA THR A 128 -17.23 -3.77 3.42
C THR A 128 -17.86 -5.16 3.55
N ASP A 129 -18.97 -5.25 4.29
CA ASP A 129 -19.77 -6.48 4.36
C ASP A 129 -20.94 -6.45 3.33
N ASP A 130 -21.12 -5.34 2.62
CA ASP A 130 -22.19 -5.11 1.64
C ASP A 130 -21.67 -5.25 0.20
N LEU A 131 -22.00 -6.38 -0.42
CA LEU A 131 -21.62 -6.74 -1.80
C LEU A 131 -22.21 -5.77 -2.84
N ALA A 132 -23.33 -5.11 -2.56
CA ALA A 132 -23.90 -4.12 -3.47
C ALA A 132 -23.04 -2.85 -3.52
N GLN A 133 -22.35 -2.48 -2.43
CA GLN A 133 -21.36 -1.40 -2.51
C GLN A 133 -20.16 -1.82 -3.37
N VAL A 134 -19.68 -3.05 -3.21
CA VAL A 134 -18.59 -3.60 -4.03
C VAL A 134 -18.95 -3.53 -5.51
N ALA A 135 -20.17 -3.91 -5.87
CA ALA A 135 -20.66 -3.80 -7.24
C ALA A 135 -20.68 -2.35 -7.76
N ARG A 136 -21.08 -1.37 -6.92
CA ARG A 136 -21.03 0.06 -7.28
C ARG A 136 -19.61 0.56 -7.51
N ALA A 137 -18.68 0.23 -6.60
CA ALA A 137 -17.26 0.59 -6.73
C ALA A 137 -16.65 -0.04 -7.99
N ALA A 138 -16.94 -1.32 -8.24
CA ALA A 138 -16.46 -2.05 -9.40
C ALA A 138 -16.96 -1.44 -10.72
N ARG A 139 -18.23 -1.02 -10.77
CA ARG A 139 -18.78 -0.34 -11.94
C ARG A 139 -18.09 1.00 -12.20
N ALA A 140 -17.98 1.83 -11.17
CA ALA A 140 -17.35 3.15 -11.28
C ALA A 140 -15.87 3.04 -11.66
N TRP A 141 -15.15 2.05 -11.11
CA TRP A 141 -13.77 1.75 -11.51
C TRP A 141 -13.69 1.36 -13.00
N HIS A 142 -14.58 0.48 -13.46
CA HIS A 142 -14.64 0.07 -14.86
C HIS A 142 -14.86 1.26 -15.79
N ASP A 143 -15.85 2.09 -15.48
CA ASP A 143 -16.24 3.24 -16.30
C ASP A 143 -15.16 4.33 -16.37
N GLY A 144 -14.13 4.23 -15.53
CA GLY A 144 -13.05 5.21 -15.49
C GLY A 144 -13.40 6.44 -14.67
N ASP A 145 -14.36 6.35 -13.76
CA ASP A 145 -14.76 7.46 -12.90
C ASP A 145 -13.57 7.96 -12.07
N ALA A 146 -13.57 9.26 -11.75
CA ALA A 146 -12.57 9.84 -10.85
C ALA A 146 -12.63 9.18 -9.46
N LEU A 147 -11.48 9.08 -8.77
CA LEU A 147 -11.39 8.35 -7.49
C LEU A 147 -12.38 8.89 -6.43
N ASP A 148 -12.60 10.20 -6.39
CA ASP A 148 -13.58 10.84 -5.49
C ASP A 148 -15.03 10.52 -5.86
N ASP A 149 -15.33 10.32 -7.15
CA ASP A 149 -16.66 9.92 -7.61
C ASP A 149 -16.93 8.45 -7.28
N ILE A 150 -15.90 7.59 -7.37
CA ILE A 150 -15.97 6.20 -6.89
C ILE A 150 -16.30 6.17 -5.39
N ARG A 151 -15.57 6.94 -4.56
CA ARG A 151 -15.87 7.07 -3.12
C ARG A 151 -17.29 7.58 -2.88
N ARG A 152 -17.78 8.53 -3.68
CA ARG A 152 -19.15 9.06 -3.53
C ARG A 152 -20.22 8.00 -3.83
N ALA A 153 -19.99 7.17 -4.85
CA ALA A 153 -20.90 6.08 -5.22
C ALA A 153 -20.84 4.89 -4.25
N ALA A 154 -19.66 4.67 -3.65
CA ALA A 154 -19.36 3.59 -2.73
C ALA A 154 -18.46 4.10 -1.58
N PRO A 155 -19.05 4.61 -0.48
CA PRO A 155 -18.30 5.28 0.60
C PRO A 155 -17.20 4.47 1.28
N PHE A 156 -17.25 3.13 1.19
CA PHE A 156 -16.20 2.26 1.71
C PHE A 156 -14.92 2.26 0.84
N ALA A 157 -15.02 2.65 -0.44
CA ALA A 157 -13.88 2.77 -1.35
C ALA A 157 -13.08 4.02 -0.95
N HIS A 158 -11.93 3.78 -0.34
CA HIS A 158 -11.05 4.77 0.25
C HIS A 158 -9.92 5.13 -0.72
N PRO A 159 -9.86 6.37 -1.23
CA PRO A 159 -8.70 6.87 -1.97
C PRO A 159 -7.49 6.93 -1.05
N THR A 160 -6.35 6.44 -1.55
CA THR A 160 -5.11 6.35 -0.75
C THR A 160 -4.34 7.66 -0.67
N GLY A 161 -4.88 8.76 -1.20
CA GLY A 161 -4.17 10.04 -1.38
C GLY A 161 -3.30 10.10 -2.63
N ARG A 162 -2.96 8.95 -3.22
CA ARG A 162 -2.30 8.87 -4.52
C ARG A 162 -3.29 9.22 -5.63
N PHE A 163 -2.80 9.85 -6.69
CA PHE A 163 -3.59 10.24 -7.86
C PHE A 163 -2.99 9.71 -9.16
N GLU A 164 -3.79 9.75 -10.23
CA GLU A 164 -3.43 9.18 -11.53
C GLU A 164 -2.50 10.10 -12.32
N VAL A 165 -1.49 9.50 -12.95
CA VAL A 165 -0.50 10.21 -13.79
C VAL A 165 -0.34 9.46 -15.12
N PRO A 166 -1.29 9.62 -16.07
CA PRO A 166 -1.33 8.81 -17.30
C PRO A 166 -0.14 9.04 -18.25
N ASP A 167 0.48 10.23 -18.18
CA ASP A 167 1.64 10.62 -18.97
C ASP A 167 2.97 10.14 -18.37
N LEU A 168 2.93 9.49 -17.20
CA LEU A 168 4.08 9.01 -16.45
C LEU A 168 5.11 10.12 -16.14
N ASP A 169 4.66 11.37 -15.99
CA ASP A 169 5.55 12.46 -15.60
C ASP A 169 6.21 12.16 -14.23
N PRO A 170 7.55 12.02 -14.15
CA PRO A 170 8.22 11.59 -12.92
C PRO A 170 7.99 12.51 -11.74
N VAL A 171 7.86 13.83 -11.97
CA VAL A 171 7.64 14.80 -10.90
C VAL A 171 6.24 14.62 -10.31
N ARG A 172 5.22 14.43 -11.16
CA ARG A 172 3.86 14.13 -10.72
C ARG A 172 3.74 12.77 -10.05
N LEU A 173 4.48 11.75 -10.49
CA LEU A 173 4.53 10.44 -9.82
C LEU A 173 5.13 10.55 -8.41
N VAL A 174 6.17 11.37 -8.23
CA VAL A 174 6.74 11.68 -6.91
C VAL A 174 5.73 12.38 -6.02
N GLU A 175 5.05 13.41 -6.54
CA GLU A 175 4.03 14.13 -5.77
C GLU A 175 2.88 13.19 -5.37
N ALA A 176 2.42 12.32 -6.27
CA ALA A 176 1.39 11.33 -5.97
C ALA A 176 1.80 10.39 -4.82
N GLU A 177 3.03 9.88 -4.82
CA GLU A 177 3.53 9.03 -3.73
C GLU A 177 3.64 9.80 -2.41
N TRP A 178 4.10 11.05 -2.42
CA TRP A 178 4.14 11.90 -1.23
C TRP A 178 2.77 12.14 -0.63
N GLN A 179 1.77 12.49 -1.44
CA GLN A 179 0.39 12.65 -0.96
C GLN A 179 -0.15 11.35 -0.36
N GLY A 180 0.16 10.21 -0.97
CA GLY A 180 -0.17 8.91 -0.42
C GLY A 180 0.47 8.64 0.94
N MET A 181 1.75 8.96 1.10
CA MET A 181 2.47 8.79 2.36
C MET A 181 1.99 9.72 3.46
N LEU A 182 1.70 10.98 3.15
CA LEU A 182 1.17 11.94 4.11
C LEU A 182 -0.18 11.48 4.67
N LEU A 183 -1.08 11.04 3.78
CA LEU A 183 -2.37 10.48 4.20
C LEU A 183 -2.18 9.20 5.02
N GLU A 184 -1.36 8.26 4.55
CA GLU A 184 -1.10 7.00 5.25
C GLU A 184 -0.54 7.24 6.66
N ALA A 185 0.46 8.12 6.79
CA ALA A 185 1.05 8.47 8.08
C ALA A 185 0.02 9.11 9.02
N GLY A 186 -0.87 9.95 8.49
CA GLY A 186 -1.98 10.57 9.23
C GLY A 186 -3.05 9.57 9.67
N GLU A 187 -3.15 8.38 9.05
CA GLU A 187 -4.17 7.35 9.31
C GLU A 187 -3.71 6.18 10.21
N LEU A 188 -2.41 6.03 10.49
CA LEU A 188 -1.81 4.89 11.22
C LEU A 188 -2.29 4.69 12.67
N GLU A 189 -2.97 3.63 13.04
CA GLU A 189 -3.50 3.42 14.42
C GLU A 189 -2.45 2.96 15.49
N TYR A 190 -1.16 3.20 15.27
CA TYR A 190 -0.09 2.79 16.19
C TYR A 190 0.28 3.87 17.22
N SER A 191 0.83 3.45 18.37
CA SER A 191 1.27 4.37 19.43
C SER A 191 2.41 5.31 19.01
N TRP A 192 3.14 4.96 17.95
CA TRP A 192 4.24 5.75 17.39
C TRP A 192 3.82 6.56 16.13
N ARG A 193 2.50 6.63 15.84
CA ARG A 193 1.91 7.36 14.71
C ARG A 193 2.39 8.79 14.64
N GLU A 194 2.30 9.52 15.75
CA GLU A 194 2.63 10.96 15.79
C GLU A 194 4.09 11.21 15.38
N GLN A 195 5.02 10.38 15.86
CA GLN A 195 6.44 10.48 15.53
C GLN A 195 6.67 10.15 14.05
N TYR A 196 6.05 9.10 13.54
CA TYR A 196 6.19 8.76 12.12
C TYR A 196 5.57 9.82 11.20
N GLN A 197 4.40 10.34 11.55
CA GLN A 197 3.76 11.44 10.83
C GLN A 197 4.64 12.69 10.81
N ALA A 198 5.17 13.11 11.97
CA ALA A 198 6.08 14.25 12.05
C ALA A 198 7.33 14.04 11.18
N LEU A 199 7.84 12.81 11.07
CA LEU A 199 8.97 12.49 10.21
C LEU A 199 8.65 12.65 8.71
N VAL A 200 7.49 12.14 8.27
CA VAL A 200 7.05 12.25 6.87
C VAL A 200 6.81 13.72 6.51
N GLU A 201 6.13 14.47 7.38
CA GLU A 201 5.86 15.90 7.18
C GLU A 201 7.15 16.73 7.11
N ALA A 202 8.10 16.49 8.02
CA ALA A 202 9.39 17.19 8.01
C ALA A 202 10.21 16.88 6.75
N ALA A 203 10.20 15.62 6.29
CA ALA A 203 10.87 15.26 5.05
C ALA A 203 10.20 15.88 3.82
N TYR A 204 8.86 15.94 3.78
CA TYR A 204 8.12 16.61 2.70
C TYR A 204 8.38 18.12 2.66
N ALA A 205 8.57 18.74 3.83
CA ALA A 205 8.87 20.17 3.92
C ALA A 205 10.24 20.55 3.31
N GLU A 206 11.20 19.62 3.29
CA GLU A 206 12.53 19.82 2.69
C GLU A 206 12.49 19.70 1.16
N PRO A 207 12.72 20.78 0.39
CA PRO A 207 12.57 20.75 -1.07
C PRO A 207 13.47 19.72 -1.78
N ALA A 208 14.67 19.48 -1.25
CA ALA A 208 15.60 18.51 -1.80
C ALA A 208 15.13 17.06 -1.63
N LEU A 209 14.45 16.74 -0.52
CA LEU A 209 13.87 15.41 -0.29
C LEU A 209 12.55 15.25 -1.03
N ARG A 210 11.71 16.30 -1.05
CA ARG A 210 10.44 16.30 -1.78
C ARG A 210 10.60 16.12 -3.29
N ALA A 211 11.74 16.53 -3.85
CA ALA A 211 12.07 16.31 -5.26
C ALA A 211 12.49 14.86 -5.57
N LEU A 212 12.65 13.99 -4.57
CA LEU A 212 13.00 12.59 -4.71
C LEU A 212 11.77 11.70 -4.51
N TYR A 213 11.81 10.51 -5.08
CA TYR A 213 10.76 9.51 -4.92
C TYR A 213 10.83 8.91 -3.50
N PRO A 214 9.83 9.13 -2.64
CA PRO A 214 9.84 8.59 -1.29
C PRO A 214 9.37 7.13 -1.31
N PHE A 215 9.93 6.29 -0.44
CA PHE A 215 9.44 4.94 -0.23
C PHE A 215 9.78 4.49 1.19
N THR A 216 9.04 3.51 1.70
CA THR A 216 9.28 2.94 3.03
C THR A 216 9.86 1.53 2.91
N SER A 217 10.76 1.19 3.81
CA SER A 217 11.23 -0.18 4.00
C SER A 217 11.54 -0.37 5.48
N HIS A 218 10.93 -1.38 6.11
CA HIS A 218 11.05 -1.62 7.56
C HIS A 218 10.71 -0.36 8.40
N TRP A 219 9.67 0.38 8.00
CA TRP A 219 9.27 1.66 8.60
C TRP A 219 10.29 2.80 8.55
N ALA A 220 11.45 2.60 7.89
CA ALA A 220 12.36 3.68 7.58
C ALA A 220 11.92 4.39 6.29
N LEU A 221 11.88 5.72 6.35
CA LEU A 221 11.65 6.59 5.19
C LEU A 221 12.95 6.70 4.38
N ARG A 222 12.84 6.47 3.08
CA ARG A 222 13.97 6.43 2.14
C ARG A 222 13.62 7.18 0.87
N PHE A 223 14.65 7.54 0.10
CA PHE A 223 14.50 8.32 -1.12
C PHE A 223 15.21 7.67 -2.29
N SER A 224 14.67 7.92 -3.47
CA SER A 224 15.25 7.46 -4.73
C SER A 224 15.26 8.56 -5.77
N SER A 225 16.30 8.57 -6.60
CA SER A 225 16.38 9.42 -7.80
C SER A 225 15.63 8.83 -8.99
N THR A 226 15.03 7.65 -8.85
CA THR A 226 14.14 7.03 -9.85
C THR A 226 12.82 6.61 -9.21
N THR A 227 11.73 6.67 -9.97
CA THR A 227 10.43 6.12 -9.53
C THR A 227 10.45 4.59 -9.49
N ARG A 228 9.37 3.97 -9.02
CA ARG A 228 9.13 2.54 -9.26
C ARG A 228 8.91 2.26 -10.77
N PRO A 229 9.12 1.00 -11.22
CA PRO A 229 9.49 -0.19 -10.44
C PRO A 229 10.98 -0.29 -10.06
N SER A 230 11.86 0.52 -10.66
CA SER A 230 13.31 0.40 -10.48
C SER A 230 13.88 1.55 -9.66
N LEU A 231 13.95 1.35 -8.34
CA LEU A 231 14.45 2.34 -7.39
C LEU A 231 15.98 2.37 -7.35
N THR A 232 16.56 3.57 -7.46
CA THR A 232 17.96 3.86 -7.21
C THR A 232 18.17 4.12 -5.72
N PHE A 233 18.99 3.30 -5.07
CA PHE A 233 19.36 3.46 -3.67
C PHE A 233 20.64 4.31 -3.52
N GLY A 234 20.88 4.81 -2.31
CA GLY A 234 22.09 5.58 -2.00
C GLY A 234 21.85 6.85 -1.19
N SER A 235 20.58 7.21 -0.96
CA SER A 235 20.22 8.29 -0.03
C SER A 235 20.34 7.82 1.43
N PRO A 236 20.47 8.76 2.38
CA PRO A 236 20.20 8.51 3.78
C PRO A 236 18.78 7.95 3.97
N CYS A 237 18.62 7.18 5.05
CA CYS A 237 17.36 6.66 5.56
C CYS A 237 17.02 7.41 6.86
N LEU A 238 15.74 7.68 7.08
CA LEU A 238 15.25 8.26 8.31
C LEU A 238 14.35 7.26 9.03
N SER A 239 14.38 7.27 10.36
CA SER A 239 13.50 6.44 11.19
C SER A 239 12.92 7.23 12.35
N ALA A 240 11.70 6.88 12.74
CA ALA A 240 11.07 7.39 13.96
C ALA A 240 11.18 6.32 15.06
N GLY A 241 11.79 6.68 16.18
CA GLY A 241 11.87 5.85 17.38
C GLY A 241 10.60 5.98 18.22
N GLY A 242 10.17 4.86 18.82
CA GLY A 242 9.04 4.87 19.76
C GLY A 242 9.30 5.62 21.07
N ASP A 243 10.53 6.08 21.30
CA ASP A 243 10.96 6.94 22.40
C ASP A 243 10.91 8.44 22.06
N GLY A 244 10.40 8.80 20.87
CA GLY A 244 10.32 10.18 20.41
C GLY A 244 11.59 10.70 19.73
N THR A 245 12.59 9.84 19.52
CA THR A 245 13.81 10.21 18.80
C THR A 245 13.72 9.93 17.30
N TYR A 246 14.55 10.59 16.51
CA TYR A 246 14.61 10.46 15.06
C TYR A 246 16.01 10.06 14.62
N GLY A 247 16.13 8.93 13.94
CA GLY A 247 17.40 8.40 13.47
C GLY A 247 17.69 8.78 12.02
N VAL A 248 18.96 9.02 11.71
CA VAL A 248 19.45 9.18 10.34
C VAL A 248 20.61 8.22 10.11
N GLY A 249 20.56 7.45 9.02
CA GLY A 249 21.58 6.47 8.72
C GLY A 249 21.79 6.23 7.23
N THR A 250 22.92 5.61 6.88
CA THR A 250 23.20 5.15 5.51
C THR A 250 22.46 3.86 5.14
N GLY A 251 21.80 3.23 6.11
CA GLY A 251 20.92 2.07 5.95
C GLY A 251 19.79 2.12 6.96
N PHE A 252 18.81 1.22 6.83
CA PHE A 252 17.57 1.26 7.61
C PHE A 252 17.70 0.68 9.04
N ILE A 253 18.79 -0.05 9.35
CA ILE A 253 18.97 -0.72 10.65
C ILE A 253 19.61 0.20 11.69
N THR A 254 20.60 1.01 11.30
CA THR A 254 21.44 1.74 12.26
C THR A 254 21.47 3.23 11.91
N PRO A 255 21.11 4.13 12.83
CA PRO A 255 21.19 5.58 12.64
C PRO A 255 22.63 6.08 12.82
N ASN A 256 23.55 5.59 11.99
CA ASN A 256 24.98 5.86 12.09
C ASN A 256 25.39 7.29 11.74
N LEU A 257 24.47 8.11 11.19
CA LEU A 257 24.72 9.52 10.91
C LEU A 257 24.24 10.44 12.04
N GLY A 258 23.32 9.97 12.89
CA GLY A 258 22.91 10.70 14.09
C GLY A 258 21.53 10.31 14.59
N VAL A 259 21.25 10.72 15.83
CA VAL A 259 19.93 10.62 16.49
C VAL A 259 19.55 12.00 16.99
N PHE A 260 18.31 12.40 16.75
CA PHE A 260 17.78 13.75 16.98
C PHE A 260 16.53 13.70 17.83
N THR A 261 16.21 14.82 18.48
CA THR A 261 14.97 14.98 19.26
C THR A 261 13.85 15.58 18.42
N THR A 262 14.14 16.05 17.20
CA THR A 262 13.13 16.58 16.27
C THR A 262 13.25 15.98 14.88
N ALA A 263 12.11 15.83 14.20
CA ALA A 263 12.03 15.34 12.83
C ALA A 263 12.71 16.30 11.84
N ALA A 264 12.59 17.61 12.07
CA ALA A 264 13.19 18.64 11.22
C ALA A 264 14.73 18.58 11.22
N GLU A 265 15.36 18.36 12.38
CA GLU A 265 16.82 18.19 12.45
C GLU A 265 17.28 16.92 11.71
N ALA A 266 16.54 15.83 11.85
CA ALA A 266 16.83 14.59 11.11
C ALA A 266 16.68 14.78 9.58
N ALA A 267 15.63 15.47 9.14
CA ALA A 267 15.42 15.80 7.72
C ALA A 267 16.53 16.70 7.18
N ALA A 268 16.90 17.75 7.90
CA ALA A 268 17.98 18.65 7.52
C ALA A 268 19.34 17.93 7.46
N LEU A 269 19.61 16.99 8.38
CA LEU A 269 20.81 16.15 8.30
C LEU A 269 20.76 15.25 7.06
N ALA A 270 19.61 14.61 6.79
CA ALA A 270 19.46 13.77 5.60
C ALA A 270 19.76 14.54 4.31
N VAL A 271 19.29 15.79 4.19
CA VAL A 271 19.60 16.69 3.06
C VAL A 271 21.12 16.92 2.93
N ARG A 272 21.81 17.22 4.03
CA ARG A 272 23.27 17.44 4.02
C ARG A 272 24.07 16.22 3.61
N HIS A 273 23.52 15.03 3.81
CA HIS A 273 24.14 13.75 3.46
C HIS A 273 23.62 13.15 2.15
N LEU A 274 22.80 13.89 1.38
CA LEU A 274 22.45 13.46 0.04
C LEU A 274 23.70 13.37 -0.85
N PRO A 275 23.86 12.32 -1.65
CA PRO A 275 24.95 12.25 -2.62
C PRO A 275 24.89 13.44 -3.59
N THR A 276 26.06 13.98 -3.97
CA THR A 276 26.15 15.00 -5.00
C THR A 276 25.54 14.47 -6.31
N GLY A 277 24.60 15.21 -6.89
CA GLY A 277 23.92 14.81 -8.13
C GLY A 277 22.81 13.76 -7.95
N PHE A 278 22.35 13.52 -6.73
CA PHE A 278 21.15 12.70 -6.46
C PHE A 278 19.89 13.51 -6.85
N GLY A 279 19.61 13.60 -8.17
CA GLY A 279 18.48 14.33 -8.75
C GLY A 279 18.80 14.99 -10.10
N PRO A 280 17.79 15.44 -10.89
CA PRO A 280 16.35 15.35 -10.64
C PRO A 280 15.81 13.92 -10.73
N VAL A 281 14.61 13.68 -10.17
CA VAL A 281 13.96 12.37 -10.28
C VAL A 281 13.74 12.01 -11.75
N THR A 282 13.96 10.74 -12.08
CA THR A 282 13.73 10.19 -13.42
C THR A 282 12.79 9.00 -13.34
N LEU A 283 12.22 8.61 -14.48
CA LEU A 283 11.33 7.45 -14.54
C LEU A 283 12.14 6.16 -14.31
N GLY A 284 11.76 5.37 -13.32
CA GLY A 284 12.27 4.01 -13.17
C GLY A 284 11.68 3.12 -14.24
N ARG A 285 12.51 2.45 -15.05
CA ARG A 285 12.04 1.51 -16.07
C ARG A 285 12.18 0.08 -15.58
N PRO A 286 11.26 -0.83 -15.96
CA PRO A 286 11.47 -2.26 -15.73
C PRO A 286 12.85 -2.66 -16.24
N LEU A 287 13.53 -3.53 -15.51
CA LEU A 287 14.73 -4.15 -16.05
C LEU A 287 14.31 -4.93 -17.30
N GLU A 288 14.90 -4.60 -18.45
CA GLU A 288 14.74 -5.41 -19.66
C GLU A 288 15.15 -6.86 -19.32
N PRO A 289 14.36 -7.87 -19.73
CA PRO A 289 14.60 -9.27 -19.40
C PRO A 289 15.90 -9.83 -19.97
#